data_AF-A0A3S0DUT9-F1
#
_entry.id   AF-A0A3S0DUT9-F1
#
_cell.length_a   1.000
_cell.length_b   1.000
_cell.length_c   1.000
_cell.angle_alpha   90.00
_cell.angle_beta   90.00
_cell.angle_gamma   90.00
#
_symmetry.space_group_name_H-M   'P 1'
#
loop_
_entity.id
_entity.type
_entity.pdbx_description
1 polymer ?
#
loop_
_entity_poly.entity_id
_entity_poly.type
_entity_poly.pdbx_seq_one_letter_code
_entity_poly.pdbx_strand_id
1 'polypeptide(L)'
;MQIQQGNLWEYHGRGHWVCVTTNGIVNADGLLIMGRGVALEAVERFPGLRRTLGQKVRQHGNVPILCPQERVISFPTKHHWRDPSDLTLIRASTESLKLCWPIVRDISTMAGVQPLPICLPKVGCGNGGLDWNTQVLPILNGLLDDNYIAIL
;
A
#
# COMPACT_ATOMS: atom_id res chain seq x y z
N MET A 1 -5.78 4.36 -14.43
CA MET A 1 -5.35 4.98 -13.16
C MET A 1 -4.97 6.43 -13.39
N GLN A 2 -5.37 7.30 -12.47
CA GLN A 2 -4.99 8.71 -12.48
C GLN A 2 -3.61 8.94 -11.85
N ILE A 3 -2.92 10.01 -12.24
CA ILE A 3 -1.66 10.42 -11.63
C ILE A 3 -1.83 11.86 -11.14
N GLN A 4 -1.51 12.11 -9.87
CA GLN A 4 -1.62 13.43 -9.24
C GLN A 4 -0.34 13.73 -8.46
N GLN A 5 0.06 15.00 -8.42
CA GLN A 5 1.18 15.46 -7.57
C GLN A 5 0.64 15.77 -6.17
N GLY A 6 1.38 15.42 -5.13
CA GLY A 6 1.03 15.86 -3.77
C GLY A 6 1.49 14.94 -2.66
N ASN A 7 0.93 15.14 -1.46
CA ASN A 7 1.25 14.33 -0.30
C ASN A 7 0.20 13.22 -0.09
N LEU A 8 0.63 11.96 -0.02
CA LEU A 8 -0.26 10.81 0.17
C LEU A 8 -1.17 10.96 1.41
N TRP A 9 -0.66 11.53 2.50
CA TRP A 9 -1.39 11.69 3.76
C TRP A 9 -2.44 12.80 3.72
N GLU A 10 -2.32 13.77 2.81
CA GLU A 10 -3.40 14.75 2.59
C GLU A 10 -4.61 14.11 1.91
N TYR A 11 -4.41 13.13 1.04
CA TYR A 11 -5.51 12.32 0.49
C TYR A 11 -6.12 11.43 1.56
N HIS A 12 -5.29 10.80 2.41
CA HIS A 12 -5.77 10.03 3.56
C HIS A 12 -6.65 10.88 4.50
N GLY A 13 -6.24 12.12 4.79
CA GLY A 13 -6.99 13.07 5.60
C GLY A 13 -8.33 13.48 4.99
N ARG A 14 -8.46 13.42 3.66
CA ARG A 14 -9.71 13.63 2.90
C ARG A 14 -10.59 12.39 2.82
N GLY A 15 -10.21 11.28 3.46
CA GLY A 15 -11.00 10.06 3.53
C GLY A 15 -10.61 8.97 2.53
N HIS A 16 -9.58 9.20 1.69
CA HIS A 16 -9.09 8.15 0.80
C HIS A 16 -8.46 7.00 1.60
N TRP A 17 -8.57 5.79 1.06
CA TRP A 17 -7.68 4.70 1.45
C TRP A 17 -6.32 4.89 0.81
N VAL A 18 -5.25 4.58 1.54
CA VAL A 18 -3.88 4.73 1.05
C VAL A 18 -3.10 3.43 1.11
N CYS A 19 -2.31 3.16 0.06
CA CYS A 19 -1.36 2.07 0.04
C CYS A 19 -0.06 2.48 0.73
N VAL A 20 0.49 1.57 1.55
CA VAL A 20 1.78 1.74 2.21
C VAL A 20 2.71 0.63 1.75
N THR A 21 3.86 0.98 1.16
CA THR A 21 4.82 -0.03 0.67
C THR A 21 5.41 -0.82 1.84
N THR A 22 5.40 -2.15 1.77
CA THR A 22 5.81 -3.05 2.86
C THR A 22 6.74 -4.16 2.38
N ASN A 23 7.22 -4.98 3.33
CA ASN A 23 8.01 -6.19 3.11
C ASN A 23 7.43 -7.35 3.93
N GLY A 24 7.98 -8.56 3.76
CA GLY A 24 7.48 -9.77 4.42
C GLY A 24 8.08 -10.10 5.78
N ILE A 25 8.93 -9.24 6.35
CA ILE A 25 9.73 -9.58 7.54
C ILE A 25 9.08 -9.08 8.82
N VAL A 26 8.82 -10.02 9.71
CA VAL A 26 8.31 -9.78 11.06
C VAL A 26 9.41 -10.10 12.06
N ASN A 27 9.70 -9.17 12.98
CA ASN A 27 10.75 -9.35 13.98
C ASN A 27 10.34 -10.33 15.10
N ALA A 28 11.24 -10.55 16.07
CA ALA A 28 11.00 -11.43 17.23
C ALA A 28 9.78 -11.00 18.05
N ASP A 29 9.52 -9.70 18.17
CA ASP A 29 8.37 -9.13 18.91
C ASP A 29 7.03 -9.24 18.16
N GLY A 30 7.02 -9.79 16.94
CA GLY A 30 5.81 -9.88 16.13
C GLY A 30 5.46 -8.60 15.37
N LEU A 31 6.41 -7.68 15.23
CA LEU A 31 6.21 -6.40 14.54
C LEU A 31 6.75 -6.48 13.11
N LEU A 32 5.96 -6.03 12.13
CA LEU A 32 6.44 -5.83 10.77
C LEU A 32 7.54 -4.75 10.76
N ILE A 33 8.59 -4.97 9.96
CA ILE A 33 9.66 -3.98 9.79
C ILE A 33 9.18 -2.86 8.87
N MET A 34 9.07 -1.64 9.39
CA MET A 34 8.56 -0.46 8.68
C MET A 34 9.35 0.79 9.10
N GLY A 35 10.61 0.88 8.70
CA GLY A 35 11.56 1.84 9.28
C GLY A 35 11.96 3.05 8.41
N ARG A 36 11.43 3.18 7.18
CA ARG A 36 11.81 4.27 6.25
C ARG A 36 10.65 4.69 5.34
N GLY A 37 10.70 5.94 4.86
CA GLY A 37 9.76 6.50 3.88
C GLY A 37 8.30 6.42 4.34
N VAL A 38 7.39 6.21 3.39
CA VAL A 38 5.95 6.09 3.65
C VAL A 38 5.60 5.03 4.71
N ALA A 39 6.41 3.97 4.84
CA ALA A 39 6.20 2.96 5.87
C ALA A 39 6.47 3.51 7.27
N LEU A 40 7.53 4.30 7.47
CA LEU A 40 7.81 4.96 8.74
C LEU A 40 6.73 5.99 9.07
N GLU A 41 6.33 6.80 8.09
CA GLU A 41 5.28 7.81 8.25
C GLU A 41 3.94 7.17 8.69
N ALA A 42 3.63 5.97 8.19
CA ALA A 42 2.47 5.19 8.60
C ALA A 42 2.59 4.71 10.06
N VAL A 43 3.78 4.32 10.51
CA VAL A 43 4.02 3.90 11.90
C VAL A 43 3.86 5.06 12.87
N GLU A 44 4.36 6.23 12.50
CA GLU A 44 4.23 7.46 13.30
C GLU A 44 2.77 7.88 13.45
N ARG A 45 1.95 7.67 12.41
CA ARG A 45 0.51 7.97 12.41
C ARG A 45 -0.32 6.90 13.13
N PHE A 46 0.07 5.64 13.01
CA PHE A 46 -0.69 4.49 13.50
C PHE A 46 0.22 3.57 14.33
N PRO A 47 0.42 3.85 15.63
CA PRO A 47 1.36 3.09 16.47
C PRO A 47 1.10 1.57 16.52
N GLY A 48 -0.16 1.14 16.35
CA GLY A 48 -0.56 -0.27 16.34
C GLY A 48 -0.30 -1.01 15.01
N LEU A 49 -0.07 -0.28 13.92
CA LEU A 49 -0.10 -0.84 12.55
C LEU A 49 0.94 -1.94 12.35
N ARG A 50 2.15 -1.78 12.91
CA ARG A 50 3.22 -2.80 12.79
C ARG A 50 2.83 -4.13 13.41
N ARG A 51 2.11 -4.11 14.53
CA ARG A 51 1.65 -5.31 15.22
C ARG A 51 0.53 -5.99 14.42
N THR A 52 -0.46 -5.21 13.97
CA THR A 52 -1.56 -5.69 13.13
C THR A 52 -1.05 -6.34 11.85
N LEU A 53 -0.18 -5.65 11.11
CA LEU A 53 0.42 -6.18 9.89
C LEU A 53 1.34 -7.36 10.17
N GLY A 54 2.14 -7.34 11.24
CA GLY A 54 3.01 -8.45 11.61
C GLY A 54 2.24 -9.75 11.87
N GLN A 55 1.10 -9.67 12.55
CA GLN A 55 0.20 -10.81 12.75
C GLN A 55 -0.37 -11.32 11.42
N LYS A 56 -0.89 -10.41 10.59
CA LYS A 56 -1.52 -10.78 9.30
C LYS A 56 -0.51 -11.33 8.29
N VAL A 57 0.72 -10.80 8.24
CA VAL A 57 1.80 -11.35 7.40
C VAL A 57 2.20 -12.76 7.83
N ARG A 58 2.22 -13.06 9.14
CA ARG A 58 2.46 -14.43 9.62
C ARG A 58 1.34 -15.41 9.22
N GLN A 59 0.10 -14.92 9.12
CA GLN A 59 -1.07 -15.75 8.81
C GLN A 59 -1.27 -15.95 7.30
N HIS A 60 -1.03 -14.91 6.51
CA HIS A 60 -1.42 -14.85 5.09
C HIS A 60 -0.23 -14.68 4.14
N GLY A 61 0.98 -14.50 4.68
CA GLY A 61 2.17 -14.22 3.89
C GLY A 61 2.29 -12.75 3.49
N ASN A 62 3.26 -12.49 2.60
CA ASN A 62 3.62 -11.16 2.14
C ASN A 62 2.71 -10.70 0.97
N VAL A 63 1.43 -10.46 1.29
CA VAL A 63 0.39 -10.04 0.34
C VAL A 63 -0.25 -8.73 0.79
N PRO A 64 -0.95 -7.98 -0.09
CA PRO A 64 -1.74 -6.83 0.33
C PRO A 64 -2.77 -7.17 1.40
N ILE A 65 -2.80 -6.32 2.43
CA ILE A 65 -3.64 -6.51 3.61
C ILE A 65 -4.39 -5.20 3.89
N LEU A 66 -5.72 -5.31 3.98
CA LEU A 66 -6.60 -4.23 4.40
C LEU A 66 -6.52 -4.02 5.92
N CYS A 67 -6.33 -2.76 6.32
CA CYS A 67 -6.39 -2.28 7.69
C CYS A 67 -7.49 -1.20 7.77
N PRO A 68 -8.77 -1.60 7.97
CA PRO A 68 -9.91 -0.68 7.87
C PRO A 68 -9.92 0.44 8.90
N GLN A 69 -9.46 0.17 10.11
CA GLN A 69 -9.38 1.17 11.18
C GLN A 69 -8.50 2.35 10.77
N GLU A 70 -7.37 2.07 10.11
CA GLU A 70 -6.41 3.07 9.65
C GLU A 70 -6.71 3.58 8.22
N ARG A 71 -7.65 2.97 7.48
CA ARG A 71 -7.82 3.15 6.02
C ARG A 71 -6.51 2.97 5.24
N VAL A 72 -5.74 1.97 5.65
CA VAL A 72 -4.46 1.61 5.03
C VAL A 72 -4.57 0.27 4.33
N ILE A 73 -3.91 0.14 3.19
CA ILE A 73 -3.68 -1.14 2.52
C ILE A 73 -2.18 -1.37 2.48
N SER A 74 -1.67 -2.47 3.03
CA SER A 74 -0.26 -2.81 2.81
C SER A 74 -0.06 -3.14 1.33
N PHE A 75 1.08 -2.74 0.80
CA PHE A 75 1.46 -3.02 -0.58
C PHE A 75 2.87 -3.59 -0.59
N PRO A 76 3.04 -4.93 -0.55
CA PRO A 76 4.36 -5.54 -0.58
C PRO A 76 5.14 -5.15 -1.84
N THR A 77 6.34 -4.61 -1.66
CA THR A 77 7.26 -4.36 -2.79
C THR A 77 8.59 -5.07 -2.61
N LYS A 78 8.85 -5.64 -1.43
CA LYS A 78 10.09 -6.33 -1.10
C LYS A 78 9.79 -7.65 -0.38
N HIS A 79 10.65 -8.65 -0.55
CA HIS A 79 10.62 -9.84 0.29
C HIS A 79 11.28 -9.55 1.64
N HIS A 80 12.50 -9.00 1.62
CA HIS A 80 13.21 -8.55 2.81
C HIS A 80 13.40 -7.02 2.78
N TRP A 81 13.33 -6.35 3.94
CA TRP A 81 13.40 -4.89 4.02
C TRP A 81 14.73 -4.27 3.54
N ARG A 82 15.81 -5.07 3.53
CA ARG A 82 17.15 -4.67 3.04
C ARG A 82 17.30 -4.75 1.52
N ASP A 83 16.41 -5.48 0.86
CA ASP A 83 16.55 -5.78 -0.57
C ASP A 83 16.04 -4.60 -1.43
N PRO A 84 16.43 -4.52 -2.71
CA PRO A 84 15.70 -3.71 -3.68
C PRO A 84 14.25 -4.20 -3.81
N SER A 85 13.39 -3.37 -4.41
CA SER A 85 12.02 -3.78 -4.71
C SER A 85 11.97 -4.76 -5.87
N ASP A 86 11.02 -5.69 -5.81
CA ASP A 86 10.85 -6.76 -6.79
C ASP A 86 9.63 -6.48 -7.70
N LEU A 87 9.86 -6.46 -9.02
CA LEU A 87 8.82 -6.17 -10.00
C LEU A 87 7.74 -7.25 -10.10
N THR A 88 8.10 -8.51 -9.85
CA THR A 88 7.15 -9.63 -9.84
C THR A 88 6.22 -9.50 -8.64
N LEU A 89 6.77 -9.16 -7.47
CA LEU A 89 6.00 -8.89 -6.26
C LEU A 89 5.12 -7.64 -6.39
N ILE A 90 5.60 -6.58 -7.05
CA ILE A 90 4.77 -5.39 -7.36
C ILE A 90 3.60 -5.77 -8.26
N ARG A 91 3.82 -6.57 -9.31
CA ARG A 91 2.75 -7.07 -10.18
C ARG A 91 1.72 -7.87 -9.38
N ALA A 92 2.16 -8.86 -8.61
CA ALA A 92 1.28 -9.68 -7.79
C ALA A 92 0.51 -8.86 -6.73
N SER A 93 1.17 -7.86 -6.13
CA SER A 93 0.52 -6.94 -5.19
C SER A 93 -0.50 -6.02 -5.88
N THR A 94 -0.23 -5.61 -7.12
CA THR A 94 -1.18 -4.82 -7.92
C THR A 94 -2.42 -5.65 -8.29
N GLU A 95 -2.24 -6.91 -8.66
CA GLU A 95 -3.35 -7.84 -8.94
C GLU A 95 -4.20 -8.08 -7.70
N SER A 96 -3.55 -8.31 -6.55
CA SER A 96 -4.25 -8.49 -5.26
C SER A 96 -4.95 -7.23 -4.79
N LEU A 97 -4.38 -6.05 -5.06
CA LEU A 97 -5.00 -4.77 -4.74
C LEU A 97 -6.34 -4.59 -5.46
N LYS A 98 -6.49 -5.10 -6.69
CA LYS A 98 -7.78 -5.05 -7.41
C LYS A 98 -8.91 -5.71 -6.65
N LEU A 99 -8.60 -6.79 -5.94
CA LEU A 99 -9.56 -7.52 -5.11
C LEU A 99 -9.97 -6.74 -3.84
N CYS A 100 -9.20 -5.72 -3.45
CA CYS A 100 -9.51 -4.85 -2.33
C CYS A 100 -10.57 -3.80 -2.66
N TRP A 101 -10.70 -3.39 -3.93
CA TRP A 101 -11.62 -2.32 -4.32
C TRP A 101 -13.09 -2.57 -3.96
N PRO A 102 -13.69 -3.75 -4.27
CA PRO A 102 -15.07 -4.01 -3.86
C PRO A 102 -15.28 -3.89 -2.35
N ILE A 103 -14.29 -4.32 -1.56
CA ILE A 103 -14.34 -4.24 -0.09
C ILE A 103 -14.28 -2.77 0.38
N VAL A 104 -13.37 -1.98 -0.18
CA VAL A 104 -13.25 -0.53 0.11
C VAL A 104 -14.54 0.21 -0.24
N ARG A 105 -15.13 -0.10 -1.41
CA ARG A 105 -16.39 0.46 -1.86
C ARG A 105 -17.54 0.10 -0.91
N ASP A 106 -17.63 -1.16 -0.51
CA ASP A 106 -18.71 -1.63 0.37
C ASP A 106 -18.58 -1.02 1.77
N ILE A 107 -17.36 -0.92 2.33
CA ILE A 107 -17.10 -0.23 3.59
C ILE A 107 -17.54 1.24 3.52
N SER A 108 -17.20 1.94 2.42
CA SER A 108 -17.57 3.34 2.22
C SER A 108 -19.10 3.51 2.15
N THR A 109 -19.76 2.66 1.35
CA THR A 109 -21.23 2.64 1.21
C THR A 109 -21.93 2.39 2.54
N MET A 110 -21.47 1.40 3.33
CA MET A 110 -22.03 1.10 4.66
C MET A 110 -21.84 2.24 5.65
N ALA A 111 -20.78 3.04 5.50
CA ALA A 111 -20.55 4.23 6.30
C ALA A 111 -21.34 5.46 5.80
N GLY A 112 -22.16 5.31 4.75
CA GLY A 112 -22.96 6.40 4.18
C GLY A 112 -22.14 7.45 3.42
N VAL A 113 -20.91 7.11 2.99
CA VAL A 113 -20.02 8.02 2.25
C VAL A 113 -19.78 7.51 0.84
N GLN A 114 -19.52 8.43 -0.08
CA GLN A 114 -19.17 8.08 -1.45
C GLN A 114 -17.79 7.39 -1.47
N PRO A 115 -17.65 6.24 -2.16
CA PRO A 115 -16.35 5.61 -2.36
C PRO A 115 -15.37 6.54 -3.06
N LEU A 116 -14.19 6.72 -2.49
CA LEU A 116 -13.10 7.50 -3.08
C LEU A 116 -12.04 6.56 -3.69
N PRO A 117 -11.34 6.97 -4.76
CA PRO A 117 -10.25 6.19 -5.32
C PRO A 117 -9.18 5.83 -4.29
N ILE A 118 -8.60 4.63 -4.40
CA ILE A 118 -7.47 4.20 -3.55
C ILE A 118 -6.19 4.89 -4.03
N CYS A 119 -5.48 5.53 -3.11
CA CYS A 119 -4.25 6.26 -3.44
C CYS A 119 -3.00 5.39 -3.20
N LEU A 120 -2.06 5.40 -4.14
CA LEU A 120 -0.76 4.73 -4.03
C LEU A 120 0.39 5.74 -4.11
N PRO A 121 1.50 5.56 -3.37
CA PRO A 121 2.72 6.31 -3.61
C PRO A 121 3.43 5.80 -4.88
N LYS A 122 4.61 6.36 -5.18
CA LYS A 122 5.58 5.78 -6.14
C LYS A 122 6.10 4.41 -5.65
N VAL A 123 5.27 3.37 -5.74
CA VAL A 123 5.57 2.03 -5.19
C VAL A 123 6.85 1.48 -5.81
N GLY A 124 7.69 0.87 -4.97
CA GLY A 124 8.93 0.27 -5.43
C GLY A 124 10.05 1.25 -5.81
N CYS A 125 9.78 2.55 -5.89
CA CYS A 125 10.76 3.60 -6.18
C CYS A 125 11.50 4.09 -4.92
N GLY A 126 12.39 5.07 -5.08
CA GLY A 126 13.16 5.65 -3.97
C GLY A 126 14.07 4.63 -3.31
N ASN A 127 13.79 4.28 -2.04
CA ASN A 127 14.50 3.21 -1.31
C ASN A 127 14.37 1.81 -1.94
N GLY A 128 13.46 1.64 -2.89
CA GLY A 128 13.31 0.39 -3.65
C GLY A 128 14.14 0.32 -4.93
N GLY A 129 14.68 1.44 -5.41
CA GLY A 129 15.61 1.49 -6.54
C GLY A 129 15.01 1.32 -7.94
N LEU A 130 13.69 1.17 -8.08
CA LEU A 130 13.04 1.04 -9.39
C LEU A 130 12.73 2.40 -10.02
N ASP A 131 12.81 2.46 -11.34
CA ASP A 131 12.39 3.62 -12.13
C ASP A 131 10.87 3.66 -12.30
N TRP A 132 10.29 4.82 -12.00
CA TRP A 132 8.84 4.99 -12.04
C TRP A 132 8.28 4.84 -13.46
N ASN A 133 8.88 5.51 -14.45
CA ASN A 133 8.29 5.64 -15.78
C ASN A 133 8.45 4.35 -16.62
N THR A 134 9.61 3.71 -16.50
CA THR A 134 10.00 2.59 -17.36
C THR A 134 9.70 1.22 -16.74
N GLN A 135 9.64 1.11 -15.41
CA GLN A 135 9.46 -0.19 -14.74
C GLN A 135 8.13 -0.31 -13.99
N VAL A 136 7.75 0.69 -13.20
CA VAL A 136 6.59 0.59 -12.30
C VAL A 136 5.29 1.01 -12.99
N LEU A 137 5.27 2.20 -13.60
CA LEU A 137 4.08 2.79 -14.21
C LEU A 137 3.42 1.88 -15.27
N PRO A 138 4.17 1.19 -16.15
CA PRO A 138 3.56 0.27 -17.12
C PRO A 138 2.78 -0.88 -16.46
N ILE A 139 3.25 -1.38 -15.31
CA ILE A 139 2.56 -2.44 -14.56
C ILE A 139 1.25 -1.90 -13.98
N LEU A 140 1.32 -0.74 -13.30
CA LEU A 140 0.14 -0.15 -12.66
C LEU A 140 -0.91 0.24 -13.70
N ASN A 141 -0.53 0.90 -14.79
CA ASN A 141 -1.48 1.31 -15.84
C ASN A 141 -2.08 0.12 -16.60
N GLY A 142 -1.35 -0.99 -16.71
CA GLY A 142 -1.87 -2.21 -17.32
C GLY A 142 -2.91 -2.95 -16.46
N LEU A 143 -2.99 -2.65 -15.17
CA LEU A 143 -3.81 -3.40 -14.21
C LEU A 143 -4.88 -2.55 -13.50
N LEU A 144 -4.60 -1.27 -13.24
CA LEU A 144 -5.40 -0.36 -12.44
C LEU A 144 -6.17 0.66 -13.30
N ASP A 145 -7.46 0.81 -13.02
CA ASP A 145 -8.37 1.76 -13.66
C ASP A 145 -8.50 3.05 -12.85
N ASP A 146 -9.56 3.84 -13.07
CA ASP A 146 -9.76 5.15 -12.45
C ASP A 146 -10.25 5.08 -10.99
N ASN A 147 -10.44 3.88 -10.45
CA ASN A 147 -10.65 3.67 -9.02
C ASN A 147 -9.35 3.82 -8.20
N TYR A 148 -8.24 4.16 -8.85
CA TYR A 148 -6.93 4.30 -8.25
C TYR A 148 -6.26 5.61 -8.69
N ILE A 149 -5.44 6.16 -7.79
CA ILE A 149 -4.63 7.36 -8.05
C ILE A 149 -3.19 7.10 -7.59
N ALA A 150 -2.21 7.29 -8.45
CA ALA A 150 -0.81 7.41 -8.02
C ALA A 150 -0.51 8.86 -7.59
N ILE A 151 0.03 9.00 -6.38
CA ILE A 151 0.44 10.27 -5.78
C ILE A 151 1.96 10.37 -5.88
N LEU A 152 2.43 11.38 -6.62
CA LEU A 152 3.83 11.60 -6.99
C LEU A 152 4.50 12.73 -6.22
#